data_AF-A0A958C1I3-F1
#
_entry.id   AF-A0A958C1I3-F1
#
_cell.length_a   1.000
_cell.length_b   1.000
_cell.length_c   1.000
_cell.angle_alpha   90.00
_cell.angle_beta   90.00
_cell.angle_gamma   90.00
#
_symmetry.space_group_name_H-M   'P 1'
#
loop_
_entity.id
_entity.type
_entity.pdbx_description
1 polymer ?
#
loop_
_entity_poly.entity_id
_entity_poly.type
_entity_poly.pdbx_seq_one_letter_code
_entity_poly.pdbx_strand_id
1 'polypeptide(L)' 'MRTHVITAGDTLSSIAVQYGVTVEAIMQANQITNPNLINTGQELIIP' A
#
# COMPACT_ATOMS: atom_id res chain seq x y z
N MET A 1 -5.71 8.12 -8.85
CA MET A 1 -5.29 6.70 -8.92
C MET A 1 -3.87 6.60 -9.46
N ARG A 2 -2.96 6.24 -8.58
CA ARG A 2 -1.55 5.92 -8.89
C ARG A 2 -1.29 4.47 -8.50
N THR A 3 -0.30 3.84 -9.10
CA THR A 3 0.15 2.50 -8.71
C THR A 3 1.55 2.59 -8.12
N HIS A 4 1.76 1.87 -7.01
CA HIS A 4 3.06 1.74 -6.35
C HIS A 4 3.45 0.27 -6.31
N VAL A 5 4.65 -0.06 -6.81
CA VAL A 5 5.19 -1.41 -6.71
C VAL A 5 5.95 -1.51 -5.39
N ILE A 6 5.55 -2.44 -4.52
CA ILE A 6 6.17 -2.65 -3.22
C ILE A 6 7.62 -3.08 -3.41
N THR A 7 8.55 -2.35 -2.81
CA THR A 7 9.98 -2.68 -2.78
C THR A 7 10.40 -3.21 -1.41
N ALA A 8 11.58 -3.82 -1.33
CA ALA A 8 12.07 -4.37 -0.07
C ALA A 8 12.23 -3.25 0.98
N GLY A 9 11.53 -3.39 2.10
CA GLY A 9 11.50 -2.39 3.18
C GLY A 9 10.25 -1.50 3.18
N ASP A 10 9.43 -1.56 2.13
CA ASP A 10 8.15 -0.87 2.11
C ASP A 10 7.17 -1.50 3.10
N THR A 11 6.45 -0.63 3.80
CA THR A 11 5.30 -0.96 4.64
C THR A 11 4.10 -0.14 4.19
N LEU A 12 2.88 -0.64 4.38
CA LEU A 12 1.67 0.14 4.05
C LEU A 12 1.64 1.49 4.77
N SER A 13 2.15 1.58 6.00
CA SER A 13 2.27 2.84 6.73
C SER A 13 3.26 3.80 6.08
N SER A 14 4.44 3.33 5.69
CA SER A 14 5.41 4.18 4.98
C SER A 14 4.88 4.68 3.63
N ILE A 15 4.20 3.82 2.88
CA ILE A 15 3.56 4.15 1.60
C ILE A 15 2.44 5.17 1.83
N ALA A 16 1.56 4.92 2.81
CA ALA A 16 0.48 5.84 3.17
C ALA A 16 1.00 7.25 3.48
N VAL A 17 2.06 7.36 4.30
CA VAL A 17 2.71 8.63 4.63
C VAL A 17 3.33 9.28 3.39
N GLN A 18 4.05 8.50 2.56
CA GLN A 18 4.70 8.99 1.35
C GLN A 18 3.68 9.62 0.37
N TYR A 19 2.51 9.01 0.23
CA TYR A 19 1.47 9.47 -0.69
C TYR A 19 0.42 10.38 -0.05
N GLY A 20 0.50 10.64 1.26
CA GLY A 20 -0.44 11.47 1.99
C GLY A 20 -1.85 10.88 2.08
N VAL A 21 -1.96 9.55 2.07
CA VAL A 21 -3.23 8.80 2.21
C VAL A 21 -3.24 8.00 3.51
N THR A 22 -4.36 7.40 3.87
CA THR A 22 -4.42 6.49 5.02
C THR A 22 -4.14 5.06 4.60
N VAL A 23 -3.62 4.26 5.53
CA VAL A 23 -3.44 2.81 5.34
C VAL A 23 -4.78 2.14 5.01
N GLU A 24 -5.87 2.56 5.66
CA GLU A 24 -7.21 2.03 5.38
C GLU A 24 -7.65 2.33 3.95
N ALA A 25 -7.36 3.51 3.40
CA ALA A 25 -7.70 3.85 2.03
C ALA A 25 -6.96 2.94 1.03
N ILE A 26 -5.67 2.69 1.27
CA ILE A 26 -4.89 1.74 0.45
C ILE A 26 -5.45 0.31 0.58
N MET A 27 -5.78 -0.11 1.80
CA MET A 27 -6.35 -1.43 2.06
C MET A 27 -7.69 -1.63 1.36
N GLN A 28 -8.59 -0.64 1.42
CA GLN A 28 -9.89 -0.66 0.74
C GLN A 28 -9.71 -0.67 -0.78
N ALA A 29 -8.81 0.14 -1.32
CA ALA A 29 -8.54 0.19 -2.76
C ALA A 29 -7.97 -1.13 -3.33
N ASN A 30 -7.27 -1.91 -2.50
CA ASN A 30 -6.59 -3.15 -2.91
C ASN A 30 -7.21 -4.42 -2.32
N GLN A 31 -8.33 -4.32 -1.61
CA GLN A 31 -8.99 -5.44 -0.90
C GLN A 31 -8.04 -6.19 0.05
N ILE A 32 -7.13 -5.46 0.71
CA ILE A 32 -6.16 -6.02 1.66
C ILE A 32 -6.80 -6.08 3.04
N THR A 33 -6.93 -7.30 3.57
CA THR A 33 -7.49 -7.51 4.92
C THR A 33 -6.41 -7.46 6.00
N ASN A 34 -5.18 -7.88 5.68
CA ASN A 34 -4.06 -7.88 6.61
C ASN A 34 -2.94 -6.97 6.09
N PRO A 35 -2.69 -5.82 6.75
CA PRO A 35 -1.70 -4.86 6.29
C PRO A 35 -0.24 -5.35 6.39
N ASN A 36 0.01 -6.41 7.16
CA ASN A 36 1.33 -7.01 7.31
C ASN A 36 1.61 -8.11 6.27
N LEU A 37 0.59 -8.52 5.50
CA LEU A 37 0.72 -9.52 4.43
C LEU A 37 0.80 -8.85 3.06
N ILE A 38 1.82 -8.01 2.90
CA ILE A 38 2.18 -7.42 1.61
C ILE A 38 3.49 -8.01 1.12
N ASN A 39 3.59 -8.25 -0.18
CA ASN A 39 4.76 -8.89 -0.77
C ASN A 39 5.53 -7.91 -1.66
N THR A 40 6.86 -7.97 -1.61
CA THR A 40 7.71 -7.25 -2.56
C THR A 40 7.35 -7.63 -4.00
N GLY A 41 7.26 -6.65 -4.89
CA GLY A 41 6.84 -6.80 -6.28
C GLY A 41 5.33 -6.74 -6.49
N GLN A 42 4.53 -6.65 -5.43
CA GLN A 42 3.08 -6.45 -5.53
C GLN A 42 2.77 -5.01 -5.95
N GLU A 43 1.80 -4.82 -6.84
CA GLU A 43 1.26 -3.51 -7.17
C GLU A 43 0.14 -3.12 -6.20
N LEU A 44 0.23 -1.90 -5.66
CA LEU A 44 -0.80 -1.27 -4.84
C LEU A 44 -1.40 -0.08 -5.55
N ILE A 45 -2.73 -0.05 -5.60
CA ILE A 45 -3.53 1.10 -5.99
C ILE A 45 -3.52 2.10 -4.85
N ILE A 46 -3.02 3.30 -5.12
CA ILE A 46 -3.05 4.43 -4.21
C ILE A 46 -4.20 5.36 -4.67
N PRO A 47 -5.26 5.53 -3.87
CA PRO A 47 -6.42 6.35 -4.21
C PRO A 47 -6.05 7.82 -4.41
#